data_AF-A0A218UX11-F1
#
_entry.id   AF-A0A218UX11-F1
#
_cell.length_a   1.000
_cell.length_b   1.000
_cell.length_c   1.000
_cell.angle_alpha   90.00
_cell.angle_beta   90.00
_cell.angle_gamma   90.00
#
_symmetry.space_group_name_H-M   'P 1'
#
loop_
_entity.id
_entity.type
_entity.pdbx_description
1 polymer ?
#
loop_
_entity_poly.entity_id
_entity_poly.type
_entity_poly.pdbx_seq_one_letter_code
_entity_poly.pdbx_strand_id
1 'polypeptide(L)'
;MGAAVAAISSIYSNTEANVLFYIIGLKTTIPHIRKWIENSKLKEIKFKTVEFNPMVLKGKIRQDASRPELLQPLNFVRFYLPLLIQKHEKVIYLDDDVIVQGDIQELYDTKLAPGHAAAFSDDCDLPSTHEMVRSVGMQNTYMGFLDYRKQAIRDLGISPSTCSFNPGVIVANMTEWKHQRITKQLEKWMQRNVE
;
A
#
# COMPACT_ATOMS: atom_id res chain seq x y z
N MET A 1 -5.33 -15.19 3.90
CA MET A 1 -6.46 -15.58 3.02
C MET A 1 -7.80 -15.15 3.59
N GLY A 2 -8.17 -15.50 4.83
CA GLY A 2 -9.44 -15.06 5.43
C GLY A 2 -9.60 -13.54 5.50
N ALA A 3 -8.52 -12.83 5.86
CA ALA A 3 -8.49 -11.36 5.91
C ALA A 3 -8.77 -10.72 4.53
N ALA A 4 -8.03 -11.12 3.49
CA ALA A 4 -8.26 -10.68 2.11
C ALA A 4 -9.71 -10.88 1.63
N VAL A 5 -10.34 -12.01 1.99
CA VAL A 5 -11.74 -12.27 1.66
C VAL A 5 -12.66 -11.32 2.39
N ALA A 6 -12.43 -11.07 3.69
CA ALA A 6 -13.22 -10.12 4.45
C ALA A 6 -13.12 -8.70 3.86
N ALA A 7 -11.92 -8.27 3.48
CA ALA A 7 -11.70 -7.01 2.78
C ALA A 7 -12.49 -6.93 1.47
N ILE A 8 -12.36 -7.94 0.59
CA ILE A 8 -13.11 -8.01 -0.68
C ILE A 8 -14.63 -8.02 -0.43
N SER A 9 -15.09 -8.80 0.53
CA SER A 9 -16.51 -8.90 0.88
C SER A 9 -17.06 -7.58 1.43
N SER A 10 -16.27 -6.86 2.22
CA SER A 10 -16.65 -5.54 2.75
C SER A 10 -16.79 -4.51 1.63
N ILE A 11 -15.89 -4.51 0.63
CA ILE A 11 -16.01 -3.66 -0.55
C ILE A 11 -17.27 -4.02 -1.34
N TYR A 12 -17.42 -5.31 -1.69
CA TYR A 12 -18.54 -5.79 -2.51
C TYR A 12 -19.90 -5.51 -1.90
N SER A 13 -20.00 -5.51 -0.56
CA SER A 13 -21.28 -5.28 0.14
C SER A 13 -21.62 -3.80 0.35
N ASN A 14 -20.67 -2.88 0.15
CA ASN A 14 -20.83 -1.45 0.45
C ASN A 14 -20.72 -0.55 -0.80
N THR A 15 -20.68 -1.10 -2.02
CA THR A 15 -20.61 -0.31 -3.25
C THR A 15 -21.50 -0.90 -4.34
N GLU A 16 -22.14 -0.01 -5.10
CA GLU A 16 -22.84 -0.36 -6.35
C GLU A 16 -21.93 -0.15 -7.58
N ALA A 17 -20.70 0.33 -7.38
CA ALA A 17 -19.76 0.59 -8.45
C ALA A 17 -19.28 -0.71 -9.13
N ASN A 18 -18.92 -0.61 -10.41
CA ASN A 18 -18.36 -1.73 -11.15
C ASN A 18 -16.88 -1.96 -10.77
N VAL A 19 -16.64 -2.78 -9.76
CA VAL A 19 -15.30 -3.08 -9.24
C VAL A 19 -14.67 -4.30 -9.93
N LEU A 20 -13.41 -4.17 -10.33
CA LEU A 20 -12.55 -5.28 -10.75
C LEU A 20 -11.42 -5.49 -9.74
N PHE A 21 -11.44 -6.63 -9.04
CA PHE A 21 -10.43 -6.98 -8.05
C PHE A 21 -9.18 -7.57 -8.71
N TYR A 22 -8.01 -7.01 -8.40
CA TYR A 22 -6.73 -7.63 -8.69
C TYR A 22 -6.18 -8.27 -7.41
N ILE A 23 -6.18 -9.59 -7.36
CA ILE A 23 -5.75 -10.34 -6.18
C ILE A 23 -4.35 -10.84 -6.43
N ILE A 24 -3.40 -10.28 -5.68
CA ILE A 24 -1.97 -10.52 -5.88
C ILE A 24 -1.53 -11.59 -4.88
N GLY A 25 -0.88 -12.63 -5.39
CA GLY A 25 -0.44 -13.75 -4.58
C GLY A 25 0.79 -14.43 -5.15
N LEU A 26 1.36 -15.36 -4.39
CA LEU A 26 2.41 -16.24 -4.87
C LEU A 26 1.83 -17.32 -5.78
N LYS A 27 2.65 -17.86 -6.68
CA LYS A 27 2.29 -18.94 -7.60
C LYS A 27 1.54 -20.10 -6.93
N THR A 28 2.00 -20.49 -5.75
CA THR A 28 1.42 -21.57 -4.95
C THR A 28 0.06 -21.23 -4.35
N THR A 29 -0.19 -19.95 -4.05
CA THR A 29 -1.42 -19.49 -3.37
C THR A 29 -2.57 -19.16 -4.32
N ILE A 30 -2.27 -18.78 -5.57
CA ILE A 30 -3.27 -18.37 -6.58
C ILE A 30 -4.36 -19.42 -6.83
N PRO A 31 -4.03 -20.72 -7.01
CA PRO A 31 -5.06 -21.74 -7.21
C PRO A 31 -6.03 -21.84 -6.03
N HIS A 32 -5.52 -21.68 -4.81
CA HIS A 32 -6.34 -21.71 -3.60
C HIS A 32 -7.26 -20.51 -3.51
N ILE A 33 -6.76 -19.30 -3.80
CA ILE A 33 -7.56 -18.07 -3.83
C ILE A 33 -8.72 -18.20 -4.81
N ARG A 34 -8.45 -18.67 -6.04
CA ARG A 34 -9.47 -18.84 -7.07
C ARG A 34 -10.56 -19.82 -6.61
N LYS A 35 -10.16 -21.00 -6.15
CA LYS A 35 -11.09 -22.01 -5.64
C LYS A 35 -11.94 -21.47 -4.50
N TRP A 36 -11.37 -20.65 -3.61
CA TRP A 36 -12.09 -20.11 -2.48
C TRP A 36 -13.16 -19.08 -2.89
N ILE A 37 -12.83 -18.18 -3.82
CA ILE A 37 -13.78 -17.19 -4.36
C ILE A 37 -14.94 -17.89 -5.06
N GLU A 38 -14.63 -18.83 -5.96
CA GLU A 38 -15.61 -19.59 -6.76
C GLU A 38 -16.58 -20.42 -5.89
N ASN A 39 -16.13 -20.86 -4.71
CA ASN A 39 -16.95 -21.64 -3.77
C ASN A 39 -17.55 -20.81 -2.62
N SER A 40 -17.53 -19.48 -2.72
CA SER A 40 -18.07 -18.57 -1.70
C SER A 40 -19.20 -17.70 -2.26
N LYS A 41 -19.78 -16.84 -1.42
CA LYS A 41 -20.73 -15.80 -1.84
C LYS A 41 -20.11 -14.79 -2.82
N LEU A 42 -18.78 -14.77 -2.94
CA LEU A 42 -18.03 -13.90 -3.84
C LEU A 42 -17.89 -14.44 -5.27
N LYS A 43 -18.52 -15.57 -5.62
CA LYS A 43 -18.41 -16.19 -6.95
C LYS A 43 -18.79 -15.25 -8.12
N GLU A 44 -19.56 -14.20 -7.85
CA GLU A 44 -20.06 -13.24 -8.85
C GLU A 44 -19.17 -12.00 -9.01
N ILE A 45 -18.14 -11.82 -8.16
CA ILE A 45 -17.24 -10.68 -8.29
C ILE A 45 -16.41 -10.78 -9.58
N LYS A 46 -16.08 -9.63 -10.15
CA LYS A 46 -15.09 -9.56 -11.24
C LYS A 46 -13.71 -9.52 -10.62
N PHE A 47 -12.87 -10.53 -10.88
CA PHE A 47 -11.51 -10.55 -10.36
C PHE A 47 -10.49 -11.11 -11.36
N LYS A 48 -9.22 -10.78 -11.12
CA LYS A 48 -8.05 -11.36 -11.76
C LYS A 48 -7.02 -11.71 -10.69
N THR A 49 -6.44 -12.89 -10.81
CA THR A 49 -5.29 -13.30 -9.99
C THR A 49 -4.00 -12.90 -10.68
N VAL A 50 -3.08 -12.26 -9.96
CA VAL A 50 -1.76 -11.85 -10.48
C VAL A 50 -0.66 -12.50 -9.64
N GLU A 51 0.26 -13.18 -10.31
CA GLU A 51 1.43 -13.76 -9.65
C GLU A 51 2.44 -12.66 -9.33
N PHE A 52 2.82 -12.58 -8.07
CA PHE A 52 3.98 -11.82 -7.64
C PHE A 52 5.20 -12.74 -7.58
N ASN A 53 6.22 -12.44 -8.38
CA ASN A 53 7.48 -13.19 -8.41
C ASN A 53 8.45 -12.62 -7.36
N PRO A 54 8.74 -13.33 -6.24
CA PRO A 54 9.62 -12.82 -5.19
C PRO A 54 11.07 -12.58 -5.62
N MET A 55 11.49 -13.13 -6.77
CA MET A 55 12.85 -12.94 -7.29
C MET A 55 13.18 -11.47 -7.55
N VAL A 56 12.18 -10.61 -7.78
CA VAL A 56 12.39 -9.17 -7.92
C VAL A 56 12.98 -8.54 -6.67
N LEU A 57 12.85 -9.18 -5.50
CA LEU A 57 13.34 -8.68 -4.22
C LEU A 57 14.76 -9.16 -3.87
N LYS A 58 15.37 -10.01 -4.70
CA LYS A 58 16.71 -10.56 -4.45
C LYS A 58 17.73 -9.41 -4.32
N GLY A 59 18.42 -9.36 -3.18
CA GLY A 59 19.40 -8.31 -2.87
C GLY A 59 18.78 -6.94 -2.54
N LYS A 60 17.46 -6.87 -2.29
CA LYS A 60 16.74 -5.63 -1.98
C LYS A 60 16.06 -5.64 -0.60
N ILE A 61 16.12 -6.75 0.12
CA ILE A 61 15.55 -6.87 1.47
C ILE A 61 16.63 -7.38 2.41
N ARG A 62 16.78 -6.72 3.56
CA ARG A 62 17.68 -7.16 4.63
C ARG A 62 17.15 -8.47 5.21
N GLN A 63 17.98 -9.50 5.25
CA GLN A 63 17.61 -10.78 5.86
C GLN A 63 17.82 -10.75 7.39
N ASP A 64 17.50 -9.64 8.05
CA ASP A 64 17.66 -9.55 9.49
C ASP A 64 16.66 -10.48 10.18
N ALA A 65 17.17 -11.27 11.13
CA ALA A 65 16.44 -12.36 11.77
C ALA A 65 15.52 -11.90 12.91
N SER A 66 15.47 -10.61 13.23
CA SER A 66 14.72 -10.12 14.39
C SER A 66 13.22 -10.04 14.14
N ARG A 67 12.81 -9.89 12.86
CA ARG A 67 11.40 -9.75 12.44
C ARG A 67 11.13 -10.44 11.08
N PRO A 68 11.20 -11.78 11.02
CA PRO A 68 11.03 -12.54 9.78
C PRO A 68 9.65 -12.35 9.11
N GLU A 69 8.62 -11.96 9.87
CA GLU A 69 7.29 -11.61 9.37
C GLU A 69 7.28 -10.35 8.49
N LEU A 70 8.20 -9.41 8.70
CA LEU A 70 8.32 -8.21 7.86
C LEU A 70 8.94 -8.52 6.49
N LEU A 71 9.57 -9.70 6.35
CA LEU A 71 10.25 -10.13 5.13
C LEU A 71 9.33 -10.88 4.15
N GLN A 72 8.04 -11.00 4.46
CA GLN A 72 7.10 -11.67 3.56
C GLN A 72 7.07 -10.94 2.20
N PRO A 73 7.28 -11.64 1.07
CA PRO A 73 7.38 -11.00 -0.25
C PRO A 73 6.17 -10.11 -0.60
N LEU A 74 4.97 -10.50 -0.16
CA LEU A 74 3.74 -9.79 -0.46
C LEU A 74 3.68 -8.39 0.19
N ASN A 75 4.42 -8.13 1.27
CA ASN A 75 4.50 -6.80 1.92
C ASN A 75 5.06 -5.72 0.98
N PHE A 76 5.78 -6.14 -0.07
CA PHE A 76 6.45 -5.27 -1.03
C PHE A 76 5.63 -5.03 -2.30
N VAL A 77 4.48 -5.71 -2.46
CA VAL A 77 3.64 -5.63 -3.68
C VAL A 77 3.28 -4.19 -4.04
N ARG A 78 2.97 -3.36 -3.04
CA ARG A 78 2.66 -1.92 -3.21
C ARG A 78 3.74 -1.12 -3.96
N PHE A 79 4.99 -1.56 -3.95
CA PHE A 79 6.06 -0.89 -4.69
C PHE A 79 6.07 -1.22 -6.20
N TYR A 80 5.41 -2.31 -6.59
CA TYR A 80 5.43 -2.87 -7.93
C TYR A 80 4.08 -2.74 -8.66
N LEU A 81 3.13 -1.94 -8.13
CA LEU A 81 1.78 -1.83 -8.70
C LEU A 81 1.77 -1.65 -10.23
N PRO A 82 2.57 -0.74 -10.86
CA PRO A 82 2.47 -0.52 -12.30
C PRO A 82 3.09 -1.64 -13.14
N LEU A 83 3.91 -2.48 -12.53
CA LEU A 83 4.46 -3.67 -13.18
C LEU A 83 3.46 -4.83 -13.13
N LEU A 84 2.67 -4.91 -12.07
CA LEU A 84 1.67 -5.96 -11.83
C LEU A 84 0.33 -5.66 -12.53
N ILE A 85 -0.06 -4.38 -12.62
CA ILE A 85 -1.34 -3.94 -13.17
C ILE A 85 -1.08 -2.87 -14.24
N GLN A 86 -1.07 -3.28 -15.51
CA GLN A 86 -0.69 -2.39 -16.62
C GLN A 86 -1.86 -1.74 -17.35
N LYS A 87 -3.09 -2.26 -17.17
CA LYS A 87 -4.27 -1.89 -17.96
C LYS A 87 -5.07 -0.70 -17.42
N HIS A 88 -4.69 -0.16 -16.27
CA HIS A 88 -5.44 0.88 -15.58
C HIS A 88 -4.54 2.09 -15.29
N GLU A 89 -5.10 3.28 -15.47
CA GLU A 89 -4.41 4.56 -15.20
C GLU A 89 -4.45 4.94 -13.72
N LYS A 90 -5.48 4.50 -12.99
CA LYS A 90 -5.64 4.71 -11.55
C LYS A 90 -6.18 3.45 -10.88
N VAL A 91 -5.64 3.11 -9.71
CA VAL A 91 -6.06 1.95 -8.92
C VAL A 91 -6.09 2.30 -7.43
N ILE A 92 -6.85 1.54 -6.65
CA ILE A 92 -6.75 1.54 -5.19
C ILE A 92 -5.99 0.28 -4.77
N TYR A 93 -4.99 0.45 -3.93
CA TYR A 93 -4.33 -0.65 -3.20
C TYR A 93 -4.84 -0.68 -1.77
N LEU A 94 -5.07 -1.89 -1.26
CA LEU A 94 -5.51 -2.16 0.10
C LEU A 94 -4.68 -3.34 0.64
N ASP A 95 -4.14 -3.19 1.85
CA ASP A 95 -3.63 -4.32 2.63
C ASP A 95 -4.78 -5.27 2.99
N ASP A 96 -4.47 -6.53 3.31
CA ASP A 96 -5.51 -7.55 3.49
C ASP A 96 -6.19 -7.52 4.86
N ASP A 97 -5.74 -6.65 5.76
CA ASP A 97 -6.25 -6.41 7.11
C ASP A 97 -7.18 -5.19 7.22
N VAL A 98 -7.71 -4.70 6.10
CA VAL A 98 -8.68 -3.59 6.06
C VAL A 98 -10.14 -4.08 5.99
N ILE A 99 -11.05 -3.27 6.53
CA ILE A 99 -12.50 -3.40 6.34
C ILE A 99 -13.04 -2.08 5.80
N VAL A 100 -13.69 -2.13 4.65
CA VAL A 100 -14.29 -0.96 3.99
C VAL A 100 -15.75 -0.86 4.42
N GLN A 101 -16.09 0.25 5.09
CA GLN A 101 -17.43 0.51 5.62
C GLN A 101 -18.25 1.51 4.79
N GLY A 102 -17.64 2.14 3.79
CA GLY A 102 -18.29 3.11 2.89
C GLY A 102 -18.13 2.71 1.42
N ASP A 103 -18.57 3.58 0.51
CA ASP A 103 -18.42 3.34 -0.91
C ASP A 103 -16.97 3.54 -1.35
N ILE A 104 -16.35 2.48 -1.87
CA ILE A 104 -14.98 2.51 -2.39
C ILE A 104 -14.80 3.48 -3.56
N GLN A 105 -15.90 3.82 -4.26
CA GLN A 105 -15.88 4.79 -5.35
C GLN A 105 -15.50 6.19 -4.86
N GLU A 106 -15.92 6.60 -3.67
CA GLU A 106 -15.54 7.89 -3.08
C GLU A 106 -14.03 8.00 -2.91
N LEU A 107 -13.40 6.91 -2.43
CA LEU A 107 -11.95 6.83 -2.32
C LEU A 107 -11.29 6.88 -3.72
N TYR A 108 -11.86 6.17 -4.70
CA TYR A 108 -11.36 6.18 -6.07
C TYR A 108 -11.36 7.60 -6.66
N ASP A 109 -12.42 8.37 -6.41
CA ASP A 109 -12.64 9.70 -6.96
C ASP A 109 -11.80 10.80 -6.31
N THR A 110 -10.98 10.46 -5.32
CA THR A 110 -9.94 11.34 -4.76
C THR A 110 -9.10 11.98 -5.86
N LYS A 111 -9.07 13.32 -5.86
CA LYS A 111 -8.33 14.10 -6.86
C LYS A 111 -6.84 14.12 -6.50
N LEU A 112 -6.02 13.65 -7.43
CA LEU A 112 -4.56 13.77 -7.35
C LEU A 112 -4.12 15.02 -8.11
N ALA A 113 -3.38 15.92 -7.45
CA ALA A 113 -2.86 17.11 -8.09
C ALA A 113 -1.84 16.75 -9.20
N PRO A 114 -1.61 17.62 -10.19
CA PRO A 114 -0.60 17.39 -11.22
C PRO A 114 0.77 17.06 -10.62
N GLY A 115 1.40 15.99 -11.09
CA GLY A 115 2.68 15.49 -10.55
C GLY A 115 2.57 14.62 -9.29
N HIS A 116 1.39 14.43 -8.71
CA HIS A 116 1.19 13.49 -7.60
C HIS A 116 0.84 12.09 -8.12
N ALA A 117 1.70 11.12 -7.83
CA ALA A 117 1.51 9.74 -8.25
C ALA A 117 0.63 8.90 -7.32
N ALA A 118 0.42 9.35 -6.07
CA ALA A 118 -0.40 8.64 -5.10
C ALA A 118 -0.94 9.58 -4.01
N ALA A 119 -2.04 9.16 -3.38
CA ALA A 119 -2.52 9.69 -2.11
C ALA A 119 -2.60 8.57 -1.06
N PHE A 120 -2.42 8.96 0.20
CA PHE A 120 -2.37 8.09 1.37
C PHE A 120 -3.18 8.71 2.51
N SER A 121 -3.51 7.92 3.53
CA SER A 121 -4.06 8.44 4.79
C SER A 121 -2.94 8.99 5.67
N ASP A 122 -3.17 10.13 6.32
CA ASP A 122 -2.32 10.58 7.43
C ASP A 122 -2.39 9.57 8.58
N ASP A 123 -1.27 9.40 9.29
CA ASP A 123 -1.10 8.41 10.36
C ASP A 123 -0.79 9.06 11.73
N CYS A 124 -1.05 10.37 11.85
CA CYS A 124 -0.71 11.16 13.03
C CYS A 124 -1.92 11.48 13.93
N ASP A 125 -3.12 11.07 13.55
CA ASP A 125 -4.36 11.30 14.29
C ASP A 125 -4.49 10.29 15.44
N LEU A 126 -3.92 10.63 16.59
CA LEU A 126 -4.20 9.93 17.83
C LEU A 126 -5.62 10.29 18.31
N PRO A 127 -6.45 9.32 18.73
CA PRO A 127 -7.77 9.60 19.28
C PRO A 127 -7.72 10.62 20.43
N SER A 128 -8.69 11.51 20.47
CA SER A 128 -8.83 12.60 21.46
C SER A 128 -9.00 12.14 22.92
N THR A 129 -8.98 10.84 23.21
CA THR A 129 -9.16 10.28 24.56
C THR A 129 -7.88 10.27 25.41
N HIS A 130 -6.71 10.57 24.83
CA HIS A 130 -5.46 10.74 25.58
C HIS A 130 -5.12 12.23 25.77
N GLU A 131 -5.91 12.89 26.59
CA GLU A 131 -5.84 14.34 26.89
C GLU A 131 -4.59 14.79 27.66
N MET A 132 -3.56 13.95 27.89
CA MET A 132 -2.46 14.32 28.77
C MET A 132 -1.03 13.98 28.34
N VAL A 133 -0.78 13.50 27.12
CA VAL A 133 0.61 13.39 26.63
C VAL A 133 0.70 13.75 25.15
N ARG A 134 0.50 15.03 24.82
CA ARG A 134 0.99 15.59 23.55
C ARG A 134 2.50 15.82 23.65
N SER A 135 3.26 14.75 23.88
CA SER A 135 4.71 14.82 23.73
C SER A 135 4.99 14.98 22.26
N VAL A 136 5.73 16.04 21.91
CA VAL A 136 6.17 16.41 20.55
C VAL A 136 6.90 15.25 19.83
N GLY A 137 7.25 14.16 20.53
CA GLY A 137 7.83 12.93 19.97
C GLY A 137 6.91 11.70 19.86
N MET A 138 5.59 11.80 20.12
CA MET A 138 4.65 10.66 20.02
C MET A 138 3.67 10.75 18.85
N GLN A 139 3.68 11.83 18.10
CA GLN A 139 2.92 11.90 16.85
C GLN A 139 3.78 11.28 15.74
N ASN A 140 3.18 10.44 14.90
CA ASN A 140 3.82 9.86 13.70
C ASN A 140 4.02 10.97 12.66
N THR A 141 4.95 11.88 12.94
CA THR A 141 5.40 12.95 12.06
C THR A 141 6.78 12.63 11.53
N TYR A 142 7.19 13.26 10.44
CA TYR A 142 8.51 13.02 9.86
C TYR A 142 9.68 13.31 10.80
N MET A 143 9.50 14.12 11.85
CA MET A 143 10.50 14.34 12.89
C MET A 143 10.96 13.03 13.56
N GLY A 144 10.07 12.05 13.72
CA GLY A 144 10.38 10.75 14.32
C GLY A 144 11.09 9.77 13.38
N PHE A 145 11.07 10.03 12.06
CA PHE A 145 11.55 9.10 11.04
C PHE A 145 12.78 9.59 10.28
N LEU A 146 12.98 10.90 10.17
CA LEU A 146 14.05 11.51 9.39
C LEU A 146 15.06 12.24 10.26
N ASP A 147 16.34 12.10 9.93
CA ASP A 147 17.42 12.81 10.62
C ASP A 147 17.64 14.22 10.01
N TYR A 148 16.88 15.19 10.51
CA TYR A 148 16.94 16.60 10.07
C TYR A 148 18.29 17.30 10.31
N ARG A 149 19.24 16.66 11.02
CA ARG A 149 20.62 17.17 11.12
C ARG A 149 21.38 17.01 9.80
N LYS A 150 20.95 16.10 8.92
CA LYS A 150 21.56 15.86 7.61
C LYS A 150 21.03 16.87 6.58
N GLN A 151 21.93 17.53 5.83
CA GLN A 151 21.56 18.48 4.77
C GLN A 151 20.66 17.83 3.72
N ALA A 152 20.98 16.60 3.31
CA ALA A 152 20.18 15.85 2.34
C ALA A 152 18.72 15.63 2.75
N ILE A 153 18.39 15.63 4.06
CA ILE A 153 17.01 15.56 4.54
C ILE A 153 16.33 16.92 4.47
N ARG A 154 17.04 17.99 4.84
CA ARG A 154 16.54 19.37 4.75
C ARG A 154 16.23 19.77 3.32
N ASP A 155 17.05 19.33 2.37
CA ASP A 155 16.89 19.61 0.93
C ASP A 155 15.62 18.99 0.33
N LEU A 156 14.99 18.03 1.02
CA LEU A 156 13.69 17.47 0.61
C LEU A 156 12.53 18.45 0.83
N GLY A 157 12.71 19.51 1.64
CA GLY A 157 11.67 20.50 1.91
C GLY A 157 10.47 19.97 2.70
N ILE A 158 10.59 18.81 3.33
CA ILE A 158 9.54 18.22 4.18
C ILE A 158 9.61 18.88 5.56
N SER A 159 8.48 19.38 6.08
CA SER A 159 8.45 19.93 7.44
C SER A 159 8.57 18.79 8.47
N PRO A 160 9.36 18.95 9.54
CA PRO A 160 9.40 17.98 10.64
C PRO A 160 8.04 17.70 11.26
N SER A 161 7.14 18.69 11.26
CA SER A 161 5.79 18.58 11.81
C SER A 161 4.77 17.94 10.85
N THR A 162 5.15 17.69 9.59
CA THR A 162 4.24 17.04 8.63
C THR A 162 3.97 15.61 9.09
N CYS A 163 2.69 15.22 9.04
CA CYS A 163 2.27 13.87 9.35
C CYS A 163 2.93 12.86 8.40
N SER A 164 3.37 11.75 8.96
CA SER A 164 3.64 10.56 8.17
C SER A 164 2.32 9.98 7.67
N PHE A 165 2.43 9.05 6.72
CA PHE A 165 1.29 8.41 6.11
C PHE A 165 1.26 6.91 6.40
N ASN A 166 0.07 6.32 6.31
CA ASN A 166 -0.14 4.88 6.36
C ASN A 166 -0.13 4.31 4.93
N PRO A 167 0.76 3.34 4.61
CA PRO A 167 0.87 2.77 3.27
C PRO A 167 -0.10 1.60 2.99
N GLY A 168 -1.03 1.29 3.91
CA GLY A 168 -1.99 0.20 3.78
C GLY A 168 -3.19 0.53 2.90
N VAL A 169 -3.43 1.81 2.61
CA VAL A 169 -4.46 2.28 1.67
C VAL A 169 -3.83 3.31 0.74
N ILE A 170 -3.87 3.06 -0.56
CA ILE A 170 -3.23 3.93 -1.56
C ILE A 170 -4.17 4.16 -2.73
N VAL A 171 -4.42 5.43 -3.07
CA VAL A 171 -4.99 5.79 -4.38
C VAL A 171 -3.84 6.13 -5.31
N ALA A 172 -3.53 5.26 -6.27
CA ALA A 172 -2.34 5.38 -7.11
C ALA A 172 -2.69 5.78 -8.54
N ASN A 173 -2.10 6.87 -9.03
CA ASN A 173 -2.03 7.21 -10.45
C ASN A 173 -0.89 6.43 -11.11
N MET A 174 -1.25 5.35 -11.78
CA MET A 174 -0.34 4.42 -12.44
C MET A 174 0.41 5.06 -13.60
N THR A 175 -0.19 6.01 -14.28
CA THR A 175 0.44 6.73 -15.40
C THR A 175 1.55 7.63 -14.87
N GLU A 176 1.26 8.44 -13.86
CA GLU A 176 2.24 9.34 -13.23
C GLU A 176 3.36 8.54 -12.52
N TRP A 177 3.00 7.46 -11.82
CA TRP A 177 3.97 6.56 -11.17
C TRP A 177 4.98 5.98 -12.16
N LYS A 178 4.51 5.57 -13.35
CA LYS A 178 5.37 5.09 -14.45
C LYS A 178 6.22 6.23 -15.02
N HIS A 179 5.62 7.40 -15.26
CA HIS A 179 6.30 8.57 -15.81
C HIS A 179 7.51 8.98 -14.95
N GLN A 180 7.30 9.07 -13.63
CA GLN A 180 8.34 9.41 -12.66
C GLN A 180 9.27 8.24 -12.29
N ARG A 181 9.02 7.03 -12.83
CA ARG A 181 9.80 5.81 -12.55
C ARG A 181 9.90 5.48 -11.06
N ILE A 182 8.83 5.72 -10.28
CA ILE A 182 8.85 5.60 -8.81
C ILE A 182 9.26 4.20 -8.35
N THR A 183 8.80 3.13 -9.00
CA THR A 183 9.23 1.77 -8.66
C THR A 183 10.76 1.61 -8.71
N LYS A 184 11.45 2.19 -9.70
CA LYS A 184 12.92 2.14 -9.78
C LYS A 184 13.59 2.94 -8.66
N GLN A 185 12.99 4.06 -8.26
CA GLN A 185 13.48 4.86 -7.14
C GLN A 185 13.33 4.09 -5.82
N LEU A 186 12.19 3.44 -5.60
CA LEU A 186 11.96 2.57 -4.45
C LEU A 186 12.97 1.42 -4.42
N GLU A 187 13.17 0.72 -5.53
CA GLU A 187 14.17 -0.36 -5.62
C GLU A 187 15.59 0.13 -5.27
N LYS A 188 15.98 1.33 -5.72
CA LYS A 188 17.27 1.93 -5.37
C LYS A 188 17.40 2.14 -3.86
N TRP A 189 16.37 2.63 -3.19
CA TRP A 189 16.37 2.81 -1.74
C TRP A 189 16.39 1.47 -1.00
N MET A 190 15.64 0.48 -1.49
CA MET A 190 15.66 -0.87 -0.96
C MET A 190 17.05 -1.50 -1.04
N GLN A 191 17.77 -1.37 -2.15
CA GLN A 191 19.14 -1.85 -2.30
C GLN A 191 20.11 -1.17 -1.33
N ARG A 192 20.06 0.17 -1.25
CA ARG A 192 20.87 0.95 -0.30
C ARG A 192 20.62 0.61 1.17
N ASN A 193 19.43 0.11 1.50
CA ASN A 193 19.12 -0.33 2.85
C ASN A 193 19.73 -1.70 3.18
N VAL A 194 20.14 -2.47 2.16
CA VAL A 194 20.80 -3.78 2.34
C VAL A 194 22.32 -3.67 2.36
N GLU A 195 22.87 -2.67 1.68
CA GLU A 195 24.29 -2.28 1.74
C GLU A 195 24.70 -1.81 3.14
#